data_AF-A0A1V3MZ83-F1
#
_entry.id   AF-A0A1V3MZ83-F1
#
_cell.length_a   1.000
_cell.length_b   1.000
_cell.length_c   1.000
_cell.angle_alpha   90.00
_cell.angle_beta   90.00
_cell.angle_gamma   90.00
#
_symmetry.space_group_name_H-M   'P 1'
#
loop_
_entity.id
_entity.type
_entity.pdbx_description
1 polymer ?
#
loop_
_entity_poly.entity_id
_entity_poly.type
_entity_poly.pdbx_seq_one_letter_code
_entity_poly.pdbx_strand_id
1 'polypeptide(L)'
;MQKKKTETKLSLIQDIDSHLLPDSIYNNIKMGNPLASKLDIILAAEKAMVLDFAWEFPHGMDTFVHDERYPLSDDQKQRINLARIILRNIRNTTSEANISSSDVLQ
;
A
#
# COMPACT_ATOMS: atom_id res chain seq x y z
N MET A 1 28.70 -32.20 -6.89
CA MET A 1 29.01 -30.88 -6.32
C MET A 1 27.73 -30.05 -6.30
N GLN A 2 27.04 -30.00 -5.14
CA GLN A 2 25.74 -29.33 -4.98
C GLN A 2 25.98 -27.82 -4.88
N LYS A 3 25.48 -27.02 -5.83
CA LYS A 3 25.53 -25.55 -5.74
C LYS A 3 24.31 -25.07 -4.95
N LYS A 4 24.61 -24.40 -3.83
CA LYS A 4 23.70 -23.92 -2.79
C LYS A 4 22.75 -22.82 -3.28
N LYS A 5 21.46 -23.15 -3.28
CA LYS A 5 20.31 -22.36 -2.78
C LYS A 5 20.67 -20.97 -2.23
N THR A 6 20.66 -19.93 -3.07
CA THR A 6 20.90 -18.52 -2.68
C THR A 6 20.02 -17.50 -3.42
N GLU A 7 18.80 -17.86 -3.83
CA GLU A 7 17.86 -16.91 -4.46
C GLU A 7 16.55 -16.70 -3.69
N THR A 8 16.49 -17.07 -2.41
CA THR A 8 15.24 -17.06 -1.62
C THR A 8 14.76 -15.66 -1.19
N LYS A 9 15.44 -14.56 -1.55
CA LYS A 9 15.05 -13.21 -1.07
C LYS A 9 14.45 -12.30 -2.14
N LEU A 10 14.50 -12.69 -3.42
CA LEU A 10 13.97 -11.86 -4.52
C LEU A 10 12.70 -12.41 -5.18
N SER A 11 12.36 -13.68 -4.97
CA SER A 11 11.18 -14.29 -5.60
C SER A 11 9.84 -13.95 -4.92
N LEU A 12 9.84 -13.30 -3.75
CA LEU A 12 8.60 -12.96 -3.04
C LEU A 12 7.84 -11.77 -3.65
N ILE A 13 8.37 -11.14 -4.69
CA ILE A 13 7.72 -10.02 -5.41
C ILE A 13 6.92 -10.52 -6.62
N GLN A 14 7.04 -11.80 -7.01
CA GLN A 14 6.36 -12.34 -8.19
C GLN A 14 4.83 -12.48 -8.03
N ASP A 15 4.31 -12.41 -6.81
CA ASP A 15 2.87 -12.54 -6.52
C ASP A 15 2.20 -11.21 -6.13
N ILE A 16 2.85 -10.08 -6.35
CA ILE A 16 2.16 -8.78 -6.24
C ILE A 16 1.37 -8.56 -7.52
N ASP A 17 0.19 -9.19 -7.58
CA ASP A 17 -0.78 -9.15 -8.67
C ASP A 17 -0.83 -7.73 -9.30
N SER A 18 -0.23 -7.58 -10.49
CA SER A 18 0.09 -6.29 -11.12
C SER A 18 -1.11 -5.62 -11.77
N HIS A 19 -2.32 -6.06 -11.42
CA HIS A 19 -3.57 -5.54 -11.93
C HIS A 19 -4.06 -4.39 -11.04
N LEU A 20 -3.45 -3.22 -11.25
CA LEU A 20 -4.13 -1.99 -10.87
C LEU A 20 -5.36 -1.81 -11.76
N LEU A 21 -6.47 -1.34 -11.18
CA LEU A 21 -7.68 -1.03 -11.93
C LEU A 21 -7.49 0.29 -12.71
N PRO A 22 -8.22 0.48 -13.82
CA PRO A 22 -8.34 1.77 -14.48
C PRO A 22 -9.15 2.74 -13.60
N ASP A 23 -8.50 3.23 -12.54
CA ASP A 23 -9.04 4.15 -11.54
C ASP A 23 -7.87 4.97 -10.93
N SER A 24 -8.18 5.89 -10.03
CA SER A 24 -7.21 6.68 -9.28
C SER A 24 -6.28 5.83 -8.41
N ILE A 25 -5.09 6.33 -8.10
CA ILE A 25 -4.18 5.73 -7.13
C ILE A 25 -4.91 5.51 -5.79
N TYR A 26 -5.67 6.51 -5.32
CA TYR A 26 -6.47 6.42 -4.11
C TYR A 26 -7.45 5.24 -4.12
N ASN A 27 -8.26 5.11 -5.17
CA ASN A 27 -9.24 4.03 -5.27
C ASN A 27 -8.55 2.67 -5.37
N ASN A 28 -7.43 2.61 -6.08
CA ASN A 28 -6.61 1.41 -6.12
C ASN A 28 -6.15 0.99 -4.72
N ILE A 29 -5.68 1.90 -3.85
CA ILE A 29 -5.31 1.56 -2.46
C ILE A 29 -6.55 1.17 -1.64
N LYS A 30 -7.65 1.92 -1.76
CA LYS A 30 -8.91 1.68 -1.07
C LYS A 30 -9.46 0.27 -1.29
N MET A 31 -9.15 -0.39 -2.41
CA MET A 31 -9.52 -1.79 -2.64
C MET A 31 -9.04 -2.74 -1.54
N GLY A 32 -7.92 -2.45 -0.87
CA GLY A 32 -7.44 -3.25 0.27
C GLY A 32 -8.44 -3.28 1.44
N ASN A 33 -9.24 -2.22 1.59
CA ASN A 33 -10.34 -2.13 2.54
C ASN A 33 -11.36 -1.06 2.10
N PRO A 34 -12.50 -1.45 1.49
CA PRO A 34 -13.53 -0.51 1.02
C PRO A 34 -14.16 0.34 2.13
N LEU A 35 -14.08 -0.11 3.40
CA LEU A 35 -14.60 0.57 4.58
C LEU A 35 -13.54 1.41 5.31
N ALA A 36 -12.31 1.47 4.78
CA ALA A 36 -11.26 2.28 5.37
C ALA A 36 -11.62 3.76 5.36
N SER A 37 -11.24 4.47 6.41
CA SER A 37 -11.32 5.92 6.42
C SER A 37 -10.30 6.50 5.43
N LYS A 38 -10.53 7.76 5.02
CA LYS A 38 -9.54 8.49 4.20
C LYS A 38 -8.18 8.56 4.89
N LEU A 39 -8.16 8.71 6.22
CA LEU A 39 -6.94 8.75 7.00
C LEU A 39 -6.16 7.43 6.91
N ASP A 40 -6.83 6.28 7.05
CA ASP A 40 -6.18 4.96 6.96
C ASP A 40 -5.56 4.73 5.58
N ILE A 41 -6.24 5.18 4.52
CA ILE A 41 -5.73 5.09 3.15
C ILE A 41 -4.47 5.93 2.98
N ILE A 42 -4.45 7.15 3.51
CA ILE A 42 -3.28 8.03 3.44
C ILE A 42 -2.12 7.45 4.26
N LEU A 43 -2.38 6.92 5.47
CA LEU A 43 -1.37 6.25 6.29
C LEU A 43 -0.80 5.01 5.60
N ALA A 44 -1.63 4.23 4.90
CA ALA A 44 -1.17 3.09 4.12
C ALA A 44 -0.32 3.52 2.91
N ALA A 45 -0.73 4.59 2.23
CA ALA A 45 0.01 5.19 1.11
C ALA A 45 1.37 5.73 1.57
N GLU A 46 1.43 6.41 2.72
CA GLU A 46 2.65 6.92 3.33
C GLU A 46 3.61 5.77 3.69
N LYS A 47 3.11 4.74 4.39
CA LYS A 47 3.93 3.57 4.76
C LYS A 47 4.46 2.81 3.55
N ALA A 48 3.78 2.87 2.42
CA ALA A 48 4.21 2.27 1.15
C ALA A 48 5.00 3.22 0.25
N MET A 49 5.33 4.43 0.71
CA MET A 49 6.05 5.45 -0.07
C MET A 49 5.35 5.81 -1.40
N VAL A 50 4.01 5.78 -1.40
CA VAL A 50 3.21 6.18 -2.55
C VAL A 50 3.11 7.70 -2.64
N LEU A 51 3.05 8.40 -1.50
CA LEU A 51 2.96 9.85 -1.46
C LEU A 51 4.16 10.53 -2.12
N ASP A 52 5.35 9.92 -2.02
CA ASP A 52 6.61 10.40 -2.59
C ASP A 52 6.48 10.74 -4.08
N PHE A 53 5.83 9.88 -4.85
CA PHE A 53 5.64 10.10 -6.30
C PHE A 53 4.24 10.62 -6.63
N ALA A 54 3.23 10.31 -5.81
CA ALA A 54 1.87 10.78 -6.08
C ALA A 54 1.81 12.31 -6.13
N TRP A 55 2.54 13.01 -5.25
CA TRP A 55 2.59 14.47 -5.24
C TRP A 55 3.37 15.11 -6.40
N GLU A 56 4.14 14.32 -7.15
CA GLU A 56 4.78 14.81 -8.39
C GLU A 56 3.74 14.96 -9.52
N PHE A 57 2.61 14.25 -9.43
CA PHE A 57 1.51 14.39 -10.37
C PHE A 57 0.59 15.55 -10.01
N PRO A 58 0.04 16.29 -11.00
CA PRO A 58 -0.89 17.40 -10.75
C PRO A 58 -2.14 17.03 -9.96
N HIS A 59 -2.54 15.76 -10.02
CA HIS A 59 -3.73 15.23 -9.35
C HIS A 59 -3.41 14.44 -8.07
N GLY A 60 -2.14 14.33 -7.67
CA GLY A 60 -1.81 13.67 -6.41
C GLY A 60 -2.26 12.21 -6.38
N MET A 61 -2.89 11.86 -5.27
CA MET A 61 -3.55 10.57 -5.04
C MET A 61 -4.76 10.31 -5.97
N ASP A 62 -5.32 11.35 -6.60
CA ASP A 62 -6.44 11.23 -7.53
C ASP A 62 -5.95 10.97 -8.98
N THR A 63 -4.64 10.89 -9.21
CA THR A 63 -4.06 10.57 -10.53
C THR A 63 -4.52 9.19 -11.01
N PHE A 64 -4.91 9.11 -12.26
CA PHE A 64 -5.43 7.89 -12.88
C PHE A 64 -4.29 6.98 -13.33
N VAL A 65 -4.30 5.71 -12.91
CA VAL A 65 -3.18 4.76 -13.07
C VAL A 65 -2.84 4.44 -14.54
N HIS A 66 -3.80 4.60 -15.45
CA HIS A 66 -3.65 4.34 -16.89
C HIS A 66 -3.71 5.63 -17.74
N ASP A 67 -3.44 6.78 -17.12
CA ASP A 67 -3.31 8.02 -17.87
C ASP A 67 -2.02 7.99 -18.70
N GLU A 68 -2.14 8.10 -20.03
CA GLU A 68 -0.99 8.16 -20.94
C GLU A 68 -0.05 9.33 -20.63
N ARG A 69 -0.54 10.38 -19.95
CA ARG A 69 0.25 11.54 -19.53
C ARG A 69 1.07 11.29 -18.28
N TYR A 70 0.65 10.34 -17.44
CA TYR A 70 1.25 10.04 -16.14
C TYR A 70 1.48 8.53 -15.98
N PRO A 71 2.34 7.92 -16.81
CA PRO A 71 2.58 6.49 -16.74
C PRO A 71 3.30 6.11 -15.44
N LEU A 72 2.77 5.12 -14.74
CA LEU A 72 3.41 4.58 -13.55
C LEU A 72 4.51 3.57 -13.92
N SER A 73 5.66 3.69 -13.26
CA SER A 73 6.71 2.68 -13.31
C SER A 73 6.28 1.40 -12.59
N ASP A 74 6.96 0.29 -12.84
CA ASP A 74 6.62 -0.97 -12.19
C ASP A 74 6.86 -0.95 -10.68
N ASP A 75 7.89 -0.23 -10.21
CA ASP A 75 8.14 0.00 -8.78
C ASP A 75 6.98 0.79 -8.14
N GLN A 76 6.50 1.85 -8.81
CA GLN A 76 5.35 2.62 -8.33
C GLN A 76 4.08 1.76 -8.25
N LYS A 77 3.83 0.88 -9.23
CA LYS A 77 2.70 -0.07 -9.18
C LYS A 77 2.85 -1.05 -8.02
N GLN A 78 4.05 -1.56 -7.78
CA GLN A 78 4.34 -2.44 -6.64
C GLN A 78 4.08 -1.74 -5.31
N ARG A 79 4.46 -0.47 -5.16
CA ARG A 79 4.17 0.35 -3.97
C ARG A 79 2.68 0.56 -3.74
N ILE A 80 1.89 0.81 -4.80
CA ILE A 80 0.43 0.91 -4.69
C ILE A 80 -0.17 -0.41 -4.19
N ASN A 81 0.32 -1.54 -4.69
CA ASN A 81 -0.11 -2.84 -4.20
C ASN A 81 0.33 -3.13 -2.76
N LEU A 82 1.53 -2.71 -2.38
CA LEU A 82 1.99 -2.78 -0.98
C LEU A 82 1.06 -1.98 -0.07
N ALA A 83 0.65 -0.78 -0.48
CA ALA A 83 -0.32 0.02 0.25
C ALA A 83 -1.67 -0.71 0.44
N ARG A 84 -2.16 -1.44 -0.59
CA ARG A 84 -3.36 -2.30 -0.45
C ARG A 84 -3.19 -3.35 0.65
N ILE A 85 -2.03 -4.02 0.69
CA ILE A 85 -1.73 -5.05 1.69
C ILE A 85 -1.66 -4.44 3.09
N ILE A 86 -0.99 -3.30 3.23
CA ILE A 86 -0.90 -2.57 4.50
C ILE A 86 -2.30 -2.17 4.98
N LEU A 87 -3.10 -1.57 4.10
CA LEU A 87 -4.46 -1.13 4.43
C LEU A 87 -5.35 -2.30 4.86
N ARG A 88 -5.23 -3.46 4.21
CA ARG A 88 -5.96 -4.68 4.58
C ARG A 88 -5.65 -5.11 6.01
N ASN A 89 -4.39 -4.97 6.44
CA ASN A 89 -3.92 -5.39 7.76
C ASN A 89 -4.24 -4.39 8.88
N ILE A 90 -4.46 -3.10 8.59
CA ILE A 90 -4.83 -2.08 9.60
C ILE A 90 -6.13 -2.45 10.34
N ARG A 91 -7.07 -3.15 9.68
CA ARG A 91 -8.31 -3.61 10.33
C ARG A 91 -8.08 -4.57 11.49
N ASN A 92 -6.95 -5.28 11.50
CA ASN A 92 -6.68 -6.30 12.48
C ASN A 92 -6.23 -5.69 13.81
N THR A 93 -5.72 -4.45 13.80
CA THR A 93 -5.09 -3.83 14.96
C THR A 93 -6.03 -2.94 15.76
N THR A 94 -7.12 -2.45 15.17
CA THR A 94 -8.09 -1.60 15.87
C THR A 94 -9.04 -2.35 16.80
N SER A 95 -9.00 -3.70 16.83
CA SER A 95 -9.70 -4.48 17.87
C SER A 95 -8.84 -4.80 19.10
N GLU A 96 -7.51 -4.61 19.08
CA GLU A 96 -6.63 -4.95 20.21
C GLU A 96 -6.04 -3.74 20.96
N ALA A 97 -6.26 -2.51 20.48
CA ALA A 97 -5.79 -1.30 21.16
C ALA A 97 -6.68 -0.84 22.34
N ASN A 98 -7.53 -1.71 22.88
CA ASN A 98 -8.31 -1.44 24.10
C ASN A 98 -7.80 -2.23 25.31
N ILE A 99 -6.49 -2.52 25.36
CA ILE A 99 -5.84 -2.95 26.60
C ILE A 99 -5.41 -1.71 27.37
N SER A 100 -6.34 -1.28 28.22
CA SER A 100 -6.19 -0.57 29.49
C SER A 100 -5.17 0.57 29.57
N SER A 101 -5.68 1.80 29.52
CA SER A 101 -5.01 2.98 30.10
C SER A 101 -5.09 3.01 31.65
N SER A 102 -5.02 1.86 32.34
CA SER A 102 -5.05 1.80 33.81
C SER A 102 -3.69 1.77 34.50
N ASP A 103 -2.58 1.55 33.79
CA ASP A 103 -1.31 1.22 34.46
C ASP A 103 -0.31 2.37 34.54
N VAL A 104 -0.75 3.62 34.33
CA VAL A 104 0.07 4.79 34.65
C VAL A 104 -0.82 5.85 35.28
N LEU A 105 -1.11 5.70 36.57
CA LEU A 105 -1.00 6.73 37.61
C LEU A 105 -1.64 6.21 38.93
N GLN A 106 -0.78 6.16 39.96
CA GLN A 106 -0.97 5.75 41.38
C GLN A 106 -0.81 4.27 41.73
#